data_AF-A0A1N7S8S5-F1
#
_entry.id   AF-A0A1N7S8S5-F1
#
_cell.length_a   1.000
_cell.length_b   1.000
_cell.length_c   1.000
_cell.angle_alpha   90.00
_cell.angle_beta   90.00
_cell.angle_gamma   90.00
#
_symmetry.space_group_name_H-M   'P 1'
#
loop_
_entity.id
_entity.type
_entity.pdbx_description
1 polymer ?
#
loop_
_entity_poly.entity_id
_entity_poly.type
_entity_poly.pdbx_seq_one_letter_code
_entity_poly.pdbx_strand_id
1 'polypeptide(L)'
;MTFDYHSPSSRPRAAVPPDMPPAPQQPRLRFLPRDEIEACKTYHEVCALAWKHRRFPGMSQPYLAATCDLIQQHVSDYFHADERDEKGRKRRKLPADKVGIVQEQLGNCAIAQWLARDMALRLVEEYFAMEAVR
;
A
#
# COMPACT_ATOMS: atom_id res chain seq x y z
N MET A 1 43.70 19.09 27.02
CA MET A 1 42.99 19.25 25.74
C MET A 1 41.54 18.86 25.97
N THR A 2 40.70 19.85 26.25
CA THR A 2 39.26 19.69 26.51
C THR A 2 38.54 20.23 25.28
N PHE A 3 37.74 19.38 24.63
CA PHE A 3 36.92 19.74 23.48
C PHE A 3 35.60 20.33 24.00
N ASP A 4 35.44 21.64 23.89
CA ASP A 4 34.17 22.32 24.16
C ASP A 4 33.14 21.93 23.09
N TYR A 5 32.20 21.06 23.46
CA TYR A 5 31.03 20.74 22.64
C TYR A 5 30.08 21.94 22.65
N HIS A 6 30.17 22.81 21.64
CA HIS A 6 29.12 23.77 21.35
C HIS A 6 27.87 23.03 20.88
N SER A 7 26.83 23.09 21.71
CA SER A 7 25.47 22.64 21.44
C SER A 7 24.97 23.25 20.13
N PRO A 8 24.48 22.47 19.14
CA PRO A 8 23.96 23.04 17.91
C PRO A 8 22.66 23.78 18.23
N SER A 9 22.71 25.11 18.11
CA SER A 9 21.57 26.02 18.15
C SER A 9 20.35 25.40 17.48
N SER A 10 19.25 25.29 18.23
CA SER A 10 17.91 25.13 17.67
C SER A 10 17.68 26.24 16.64
N ARG A 11 17.78 25.91 15.36
CA ARG A 11 17.30 26.81 14.31
C ARG A 11 15.81 27.00 14.55
N PRO A 12 15.30 28.23 14.69
CA PRO A 12 13.86 28.44 14.73
C PRO A 12 13.28 27.82 13.46
N ARG A 13 12.30 26.93 13.63
CA ARG A 13 11.52 26.36 12.53
C ARG A 13 11.04 27.54 11.69
N ALA A 14 11.60 27.71 10.50
CA ALA A 14 11.27 28.82 9.62
C ALA A 14 9.74 28.88 9.51
N ALA A 15 9.16 30.01 9.90
CA ALA A 15 7.74 30.26 9.73
C ALA A 15 7.44 30.08 8.24
N VAL A 16 6.57 29.11 7.93
CA VAL A 16 6.11 28.88 6.56
C VAL A 16 5.50 30.20 6.09
N PRO A 17 5.93 30.78 4.94
CA PRO A 17 5.38 32.03 4.45
C PRO A 17 3.86 31.90 4.25
N PRO A 18 3.06 32.93 4.60
CA PRO A 18 1.60 32.84 4.68
C PRO A 18 0.88 32.64 3.34
N ASP A 19 1.62 32.66 2.22
CA ASP A 19 1.08 32.70 0.86
C ASP A 19 1.47 31.47 0.01
N MET A 20 2.03 30.42 0.64
CA MET A 20 2.24 29.16 -0.05
C MET A 20 0.90 28.43 -0.15
N PRO A 21 0.43 28.03 -1.35
CA PRO A 21 -0.75 27.19 -1.44
C PRO A 21 -0.52 25.96 -0.57
N PRO A 22 -1.50 25.53 0.23
CA PRO A 22 -1.33 24.36 1.09
C PRO A 22 -0.82 23.22 0.21
N ALA A 23 0.32 22.63 0.59
CA ALA A 23 0.87 21.48 -0.10
C ALA A 23 -0.28 20.50 -0.39
N PRO A 24 -0.39 19.94 -1.61
CA PRO A 24 -1.50 19.08 -1.97
C PRO A 24 -1.63 18.03 -0.88
N GLN A 25 -2.71 18.11 -0.11
CA GLN A 25 -2.97 17.20 0.98
C GLN A 25 -3.20 15.86 0.31
N GLN A 26 -2.16 15.02 0.32
CA GLN A 26 -2.24 13.66 -0.20
C GLN A 26 -3.52 13.05 0.36
N PRO A 27 -4.37 12.45 -0.48
CA PRO A 27 -5.62 11.87 -0.01
C PRO A 27 -5.27 10.93 1.14
N ARG A 28 -5.80 11.22 2.34
CA ARG A 28 -5.59 10.38 3.52
C ARG A 28 -6.27 9.04 3.26
N LEU A 29 -5.53 8.09 2.69
CA LEU A 29 -6.01 6.74 2.47
C LEU A 29 -6.43 6.15 3.81
N ARG A 30 -7.61 5.52 3.83
CA ARG A 30 -8.10 4.89 5.05
C ARG A 30 -7.29 3.63 5.35
N PHE A 31 -6.77 3.56 6.57
CA PHE A 31 -6.14 2.37 7.10
C PHE A 31 -7.20 1.35 7.51
N LEU A 32 -7.01 0.08 7.14
CA LEU A 32 -7.84 -1.03 7.59
C LEU A 32 -7.35 -1.57 8.95
N PRO A 33 -8.24 -2.23 9.72
CA PRO A 33 -7.87 -2.94 10.94
C PRO A 33 -6.79 -3.97 10.68
N ARG A 34 -5.85 -4.10 11.63
CA ARG A 34 -4.71 -5.02 11.52
C ARG A 34 -5.16 -6.48 11.36
N ASP A 35 -6.18 -6.90 12.11
CA ASP A 35 -6.67 -8.27 12.11
C ASP A 35 -7.18 -8.72 10.73
N GLU A 36 -7.83 -7.83 9.98
CA GLU A 36 -8.31 -8.13 8.62
C GLU A 36 -7.15 -8.31 7.64
N ILE A 37 -6.10 -7.50 7.79
CA ILE A 37 -4.89 -7.59 6.96
C ILE A 37 -4.09 -8.84 7.30
N GLU A 38 -4.00 -9.22 8.59
CA GLU A 38 -3.30 -10.42 9.04
C GLU A 38 -4.01 -11.71 8.65
N ALA A 39 -5.34 -11.68 8.52
CA ALA A 39 -6.10 -12.81 8.00
C ALA A 39 -5.80 -13.10 6.52
N CYS A 40 -5.33 -12.11 5.76
CA CYS A 40 -4.99 -12.26 4.35
C CYS A 40 -3.60 -12.93 4.18
N LYS A 41 -3.60 -14.15 3.65
CA LYS A 41 -2.39 -14.94 3.37
C LYS A 41 -1.83 -14.67 1.97
N THR A 42 -2.71 -14.36 1.01
CA THR A 42 -2.30 -14.16 -0.38
C THR A 42 -2.52 -12.72 -0.82
N TYR A 43 -1.77 -12.34 -1.87
CA TYR A 43 -1.95 -11.03 -2.52
C TYR A 43 -3.36 -10.86 -3.11
N HIS A 44 -3.97 -11.96 -3.56
CA HIS A 44 -5.33 -11.97 -4.11
C HIS A 44 -6.39 -11.70 -3.05
N GLU A 45 -6.24 -12.29 -1.86
CA GLU A 45 -7.12 -12.04 -0.73
C GLU A 45 -7.11 -10.57 -0.29
N VAL A 46 -5.93 -9.94 -0.20
CA VAL A 46 -5.86 -8.51 0.17
C VAL A 46 -6.41 -7.61 -0.94
N CYS A 47 -6.23 -7.94 -2.21
CA CYS A 47 -6.87 -7.21 -3.31
C CYS A 47 -8.40 -7.31 -3.23
N ALA A 48 -8.95 -8.51 -3.00
CA ALA A 48 -10.37 -8.72 -2.79
C ALA A 48 -10.88 -7.96 -1.55
N LEU A 49 -10.12 -7.93 -0.45
CA LEU A 49 -10.42 -7.14 0.73
C LEU A 49 -10.44 -5.63 0.43
N ALA A 50 -9.44 -5.13 -0.30
CA ALA A 50 -9.37 -3.73 -0.73
C ALA A 50 -10.63 -3.34 -1.54
N TRP A 51 -11.08 -4.22 -2.43
CA TRP A 51 -12.30 -4.03 -3.21
C TRP A 51 -13.56 -4.05 -2.34
N LYS A 52 -13.65 -4.96 -1.37
CA LYS A 52 -14.77 -5.05 -0.42
C LYS A 52 -14.90 -3.77 0.41
N HIS A 53 -13.78 -3.18 0.82
CA HIS A 53 -13.72 -1.96 1.62
C HIS A 53 -13.59 -0.68 0.78
N ARG A 54 -13.98 -0.71 -0.50
CA ARG A 54 -14.00 0.47 -1.37
C ARG A 54 -14.85 1.59 -0.78
N ARG A 55 -14.41 2.83 -0.99
CA ARG A 55 -15.11 4.05 -0.53
C ARG A 55 -16.52 4.18 -1.12
N PHE A 56 -16.69 3.77 -2.37
CA PHE A 56 -17.97 3.85 -3.08
C PHE A 56 -18.49 2.45 -3.41
N PRO A 57 -19.48 1.91 -2.66
CA PRO A 57 -19.99 0.56 -2.88
C PRO A 57 -20.57 0.32 -4.27
N GLY A 58 -21.15 1.34 -4.91
CA GLY A 58 -21.70 1.29 -6.27
C GLY A 58 -20.65 1.37 -7.39
N MET A 59 -19.36 1.46 -7.06
CA MET A 59 -18.29 1.50 -8.07
C MET A 59 -18.21 0.18 -8.83
N SER A 60 -18.19 0.27 -10.16
CA SER A 60 -18.08 -0.88 -11.05
C SER A 60 -16.62 -1.16 -11.42
N GLN A 61 -16.29 -2.43 -11.67
CA GLN A 61 -14.96 -2.83 -12.14
C GLN A 61 -14.56 -2.18 -13.48
N PRO A 62 -15.45 -2.02 -14.48
CA PRO A 62 -15.13 -1.28 -15.70
C PRO A 62 -14.73 0.17 -15.46
N TYR A 63 -15.39 0.84 -14.51
CA TYR A 63 -15.05 2.22 -14.16
C TYR A 63 -13.67 2.32 -13.51
N LEU A 64 -13.36 1.39 -12.59
CA LEU A 64 -12.02 1.28 -12.02
C LEU A 64 -10.97 1.04 -13.12
N ALA A 65 -11.28 0.14 -14.07
CA ALA A 65 -10.39 -0.18 -15.18
C ALA A 65 -10.05 1.05 -16.01
N ALA A 66 -11.07 1.82 -16.40
CA ALA A 66 -10.89 3.05 -17.18
C ALA A 66 -10.13 4.13 -16.41
N THR A 67 -10.40 4.27 -15.10
CA THR A 67 -9.80 5.34 -14.28
C THR A 67 -8.34 5.05 -13.92
N CYS A 68 -8.01 3.77 -13.67
CA CYS A 68 -6.66 3.36 -13.27
C CYS A 68 -5.80 2.90 -14.46
N ASP A 69 -6.33 3.01 -15.70
CA ASP A 69 -5.68 2.52 -16.91
C ASP A 69 -5.27 1.04 -16.78
N LEU A 70 -6.25 0.21 -16.43
CA LEU A 70 -6.14 -1.25 -16.35
C LEU A 70 -6.89 -1.90 -17.52
N ILE A 71 -6.42 -3.08 -17.94
CA ILE A 71 -7.12 -3.87 -18.96
C ILE A 71 -8.40 -4.42 -18.35
N GLN A 72 -9.55 -3.97 -18.85
CA GLN A 72 -10.88 -4.32 -18.34
C GLN A 72 -11.11 -5.84 -18.20
N GLN A 73 -10.63 -6.63 -19.17
CA GLN A 73 -10.77 -8.09 -19.16
C GLN A 73 -10.02 -8.77 -17.99
N HIS A 74 -8.99 -8.12 -17.44
CA HIS A 74 -8.17 -8.68 -16.37
C HIS A 74 -8.59 -8.18 -14.97
N VAL A 75 -9.44 -7.16 -14.89
CA VAL A 75 -9.81 -6.55 -13.60
C VAL A 75 -10.50 -7.55 -12.67
N SER A 76 -11.36 -8.40 -13.22
CA SER A 76 -12.02 -9.45 -12.45
C SER A 76 -11.03 -10.45 -11.84
N ASP A 77 -9.90 -10.72 -12.51
CA ASP A 77 -8.86 -11.63 -12.02
C ASP A 77 -8.07 -11.00 -10.87
N TYR A 78 -7.84 -9.69 -10.90
CA TYR A 78 -7.09 -8.97 -9.87
C TYR A 78 -7.79 -8.95 -8.52
N PHE A 79 -9.12 -8.85 -8.52
CA PHE A 79 -9.93 -8.70 -7.30
C PHE A 79 -10.63 -9.98 -6.86
N HIS A 80 -10.24 -11.13 -7.41
CA HIS A 80 -10.69 -12.43 -6.95
C HIS A 80 -9.83 -12.92 -5.79
N ALA A 81 -10.44 -13.53 -4.77
CA ALA A 81 -9.72 -14.03 -3.59
C ALA A 81 -8.85 -15.25 -3.93
N ASP A 82 -9.36 -16.16 -4.76
CA ASP A 82 -8.61 -17.34 -5.18
C ASP A 82 -7.49 -17.01 -6.17
N GLU A 83 -6.29 -17.54 -5.95
CA GLU A 83 -5.16 -17.39 -6.87
C GLU A 83 -5.33 -18.19 -8.17
N ARG A 84 -6.28 -19.12 -8.22
CA ARG A 84 -6.51 -19.99 -9.38
C ARG A 84 -7.93 -19.83 -9.91
N ASP A 85 -8.07 -20.00 -11.22
CA ASP A 85 -9.38 -20.09 -11.86
C ASP A 85 -9.97 -21.51 -11.71
N GLU A 86 -11.22 -21.68 -12.12
CA GLU A 86 -11.94 -22.96 -12.11
C GLU A 86 -11.24 -24.05 -12.95
N LYS A 87 -10.32 -23.65 -13.83
CA LYS A 87 -9.52 -24.51 -14.71
C LYS A 87 -8.11 -24.74 -14.16
N GLY A 88 -7.83 -24.30 -12.94
CA GLY A 88 -6.54 -24.46 -12.26
C GLY A 88 -5.42 -23.53 -12.72
N ARG A 89 -5.70 -22.59 -13.63
CA ARG A 89 -4.72 -21.61 -14.14
C ARG A 89 -4.53 -20.50 -13.12
N LYS A 90 -3.29 -20.01 -13.00
CA LYS A 90 -2.98 -18.88 -12.11
C LYS A 90 -3.67 -17.62 -12.63
N ARG A 91 -4.44 -16.96 -11.77
CA ARG A 91 -5.03 -15.65 -12.04
C ARG A 91 -3.93 -14.59 -12.15
N ARG A 92 -4.22 -13.53 -12.88
CA ARG A 92 -3.28 -12.42 -13.05
C ARG A 92 -3.25 -11.60 -11.76
N LYS A 93 -2.07 -11.11 -11.41
CA LYS A 93 -1.87 -10.19 -10.28
C LYS A 93 -2.00 -8.74 -10.75
N LEU A 94 -2.50 -7.88 -9.86
CA LEU A 94 -2.52 -6.44 -10.10
C LEU A 94 -1.07 -5.94 -10.30
N PRO A 95 -0.76 -5.19 -11.37
CA PRO A 95 0.56 -4.64 -11.61
C PRO A 95 1.01 -3.72 -10.47
N ALA A 96 2.27 -3.84 -10.03
CA ALA A 96 2.80 -3.12 -8.88
C ALA A 96 2.79 -1.60 -9.07
N ASP A 97 3.04 -1.13 -10.29
CA ASP A 97 3.01 0.28 -10.69
C ASP A 97 1.60 0.89 -10.59
N LYS A 98 0.55 0.07 -10.65
CA LYS A 98 -0.85 0.51 -10.58
C LYS A 98 -1.43 0.45 -9.16
N VAL A 99 -0.73 -0.14 -8.19
CA VAL A 99 -1.23 -0.32 -6.81
C VAL A 99 -1.62 1.03 -6.18
N GLY A 100 -0.75 2.04 -6.29
CA GLY A 100 -1.01 3.36 -5.70
C GLY A 100 -2.29 4.01 -6.24
N ILE A 101 -2.42 4.08 -7.57
CA ILE A 101 -3.58 4.69 -8.25
C ILE A 101 -4.87 3.92 -7.91
N VAL A 102 -4.81 2.58 -7.89
CA VAL A 102 -5.94 1.74 -7.50
C VAL A 102 -6.36 2.00 -6.05
N GLN A 103 -5.41 2.11 -5.13
CA GLN A 103 -5.70 2.38 -3.71
C GLN A 103 -6.29 3.77 -3.49
N GLU A 104 -5.83 4.78 -4.23
CA GLU A 104 -6.44 6.11 -4.25
C GLU A 104 -7.90 6.05 -4.67
N GLN A 105 -8.20 5.30 -5.74
CA GLN A 105 -9.55 5.18 -6.24
C GLN A 105 -10.46 4.34 -5.32
N LEU A 106 -9.93 3.28 -4.72
CA LEU A 106 -10.64 2.50 -3.70
C LEU A 106 -10.77 3.26 -2.37
N GLY A 107 -9.93 4.26 -2.12
CA GLY A 107 -9.91 5.08 -0.91
C GLY A 107 -9.38 4.36 0.33
N ASN A 108 -8.62 3.29 0.17
CA ASN A 108 -8.04 2.53 1.29
C ASN A 108 -6.61 2.05 0.97
N CYS A 109 -5.81 1.85 2.02
CA CYS A 109 -4.41 1.44 1.87
C CYS A 109 -4.17 -0.07 2.10
N ALA A 110 -5.17 -0.94 1.92
CA ALA A 110 -5.08 -2.38 2.25
C ALA A 110 -3.84 -3.09 1.65
N ILE A 111 -3.67 -2.93 0.34
CA ILE A 111 -2.62 -3.62 -0.44
C ILE A 111 -1.23 -3.18 0.05
N ALA A 112 -0.99 -1.88 0.13
CA ALA A 112 0.24 -1.29 0.69
C ALA A 112 0.49 -1.69 2.15
N GLN A 113 -0.53 -1.75 3.00
CA GLN A 113 -0.39 -2.22 4.39
C GLN A 113 0.12 -3.67 4.44
N TRP A 114 -0.49 -4.53 3.64
CA TRP A 114 -0.10 -5.94 3.57
C TRP A 114 1.32 -6.11 3.01
N LEU A 115 1.65 -5.40 1.94
CA LEU A 115 3.00 -5.41 1.36
C LEU A 115 4.05 -4.89 2.35
N ALA A 116 3.77 -3.81 3.07
CA ALA A 116 4.69 -3.27 4.08
C ALA A 116 4.94 -4.28 5.21
N ARG A 117 3.90 -5.01 5.64
CA ARG A 117 4.02 -6.08 6.63
C ARG A 117 4.87 -7.24 6.12
N ASP A 118 4.59 -7.70 4.90
CA ASP A 118 5.36 -8.79 4.26
C ASP A 118 6.84 -8.43 4.13
N MET A 119 7.14 -7.18 3.74
CA MET A 119 8.51 -6.68 3.66
C MET A 119 9.17 -6.54 5.03
N ALA A 120 8.45 -6.09 6.05
CA ALA A 120 8.99 -6.00 7.41
C ALA A 120 9.41 -7.36 7.96
N LEU A 121 8.65 -8.43 7.67
CA LEU A 121 9.02 -9.79 8.04
C LEU A 121 10.32 -10.22 7.36
N ARG A 122 10.45 -9.97 6.05
CA ARG A 122 11.66 -10.31 5.28
C ARG A 122 12.91 -9.60 5.79
N LEU A 123 12.80 -8.33 6.19
CA LEU A 123 13.92 -7.57 6.74
C LEU A 123 14.40 -8.14 8.09
N VAL A 124 13.47 -8.61 8.92
CA VAL A 124 13.82 -9.27 10.19
C VAL A 124 14.48 -10.63 9.95
N GLU A 125 13.99 -11.40 8.98
CA GLU A 125 14.59 -12.67 8.57
C GLU A 125 16.02 -12.47 8.03
N GLU A 126 16.21 -11.45 7.19
CA GLU A 126 17.54 -11.07 6.68
C GLU A 126 18.51 -10.73 7.81
N TYR A 127 18.07 -9.94 8.80
CA TYR A 127 18.88 -9.61 9.97
C TYR A 127 19.36 -10.86 10.72
N PHE A 128 18.47 -11.81 11.00
CA PHE A 128 18.84 -13.06 11.67
C PHE A 128 19.78 -13.92 10.81
N ALA A 129 19.58 -13.95 9.49
CA ALA A 129 20.47 -14.64 8.58
C ALA A 129 21.88 -14.04 8.58
N MET A 130 22.00 -12.71 8.67
CA MET A 130 23.29 -12.02 8.78
C MET A 130 24.00 -12.31 10.11
N GLU A 131 23.28 -12.29 11.24
CA GLU A 131 23.85 -12.57 12.56
C GLU A 131 24.28 -14.04 12.71
N ALA A 132 23.57 -14.99 12.11
CA ALA A 132 23.91 -16.42 12.18
C ALA A 132 25.19 -16.80 11.40
N VAL A 133 25.65 -15.95 10.48
CA VAL A 133 26.87 -16.14 9.69
C VAL A 133 28.11 -15.57 10.41
N ARG A 134 27.93 -14.83 11.51
CA ARG A 134 28.98 -14.19 12.29
C ARG A 134 29.42 -15.03 13.49
#